data_AF-A0A973C7S8-F1
#
_entry.id   AF-A0A973C7S8-F1
#
_cell.length_a   1.000
_cell.length_b   1.000
_cell.length_c   1.000
_cell.angle_alpha   90.00
_cell.angle_beta   90.00
_cell.angle_gamma   90.00
#
_symmetry.space_group_name_H-M   'P 1'
#
loop_
_entity.id
_entity.type
_entity.pdbx_description
1 polymer ?
#
loop_
_entity_poly.entity_id
_entity_poly.type
_entity_poly.pdbx_seq_one_letter_code
_entity_poly.pdbx_strand_id
1 'polypeptide(L)' 'MTIAILIDTPFLSIPEYARRTGLSVRTVTEDMETGLIPFYQRMRKSKRLVNMVALAQMAATAAESPEPWNHPQQIGEIS' A
#
# COMPACT_ATOMS: atom_id res chain seq x y z
N MET A 1 -3.93 -21.31 8.01
CA MET A 1 -2.52 -20.91 8.15
C MET A 1 -2.48 -19.65 8.99
N THR A 2 -1.53 -19.50 9.91
CA THR A 2 -1.42 -18.29 10.74
C THR A 2 -0.18 -17.52 10.30
N ILE A 3 -0.37 -16.28 9.83
CA ILE A 3 0.72 -15.36 9.46
C ILE A 3 0.92 -14.36 10.61
N ALA A 4 2.16 -14.20 11.07
CA ALA A 4 2.53 -13.14 12.01
C ALA A 4 3.31 -12.06 11.25
N ILE A 5 2.76 -10.85 11.19
CA ILE A 5 3.40 -9.68 10.56
C ILE A 5 3.82 -8.72 11.67
N LEU A 6 5.12 -8.41 11.75
CA LEU A 6 5.66 -7.41 12.67
C LEU A 6 5.73 -6.06 11.96
N ILE A 7 5.08 -5.06 12.55
CA ILE A 7 5.03 -3.70 12.02
C ILE A 7 5.72 -2.79 13.05
N ASP A 8 6.77 -2.08 12.62
CA ASP A 8 7.55 -1.20 13.49
C ASP A 8 6.78 0.07 13.89
N THR A 9 5.99 0.62 12.96
CA THR A 9 5.07 1.73 13.21
C THR A 9 3.78 1.56 12.42
N PRO A 10 2.59 1.75 13.03
CA PRO A 10 1.32 1.58 12.35
C PRO A 10 1.10 2.62 11.24
N PHE A 11 1.79 3.76 11.34
CA PHE A 11 1.68 4.87 10.40
C PHE A 11 3.05 5.37 9.96
N LEU A 12 3.18 5.67 8.66
CA LEU A 12 4.38 6.29 8.09
C LEU A 12 4.07 7.61 7.40
N SER A 13 5.03 8.53 7.43
CA SER A 13 4.98 9.69 6.55
C SER A 13 5.17 9.25 5.09
N ILE A 14 4.59 10.00 4.14
CA ILE A 14 4.76 9.73 2.71
C ILE A 14 6.25 9.65 2.31
N PRO A 15 7.13 10.58 2.73
CA PRO A 15 8.56 10.49 2.38
C PRO A 15 9.24 9.23 2.93
N GLU A 16 8.91 8.80 4.14
CA GLU A 16 9.51 7.61 4.72
C GLU A 16 9.01 6.32 4.04
N TYR A 17 7.72 6.25 3.73
CA TYR A 17 7.17 5.12 2.97
C TYR A 17 7.80 5.02 1.57
N ALA A 18 7.91 6.17 0.87
CA ALA A 18 8.58 6.27 -0.43
C ALA A 18 10.04 5.80 -0.35
N ARG A 19 10.79 6.25 0.67
CA ARG A 19 12.18 5.83 0.91
C ARG A 19 12.29 4.31 1.14
N ARG A 20 11.38 3.71 1.91
CA ARG A 20 11.41 2.27 2.23
C ARG A 20 11.03 1.39 1.05
N THR A 21 10.18 1.87 0.15
CA THR A 21 9.66 1.11 -0.99
C THR A 21 10.39 1.41 -2.31
N GLY A 22 11.25 2.43 -2.35
CA GLY A 22 11.92 2.87 -3.56
C GLY A 22 11.01 3.64 -4.53
N LEU A 23 9.77 3.96 -4.12
CA LEU A 23 8.83 4.74 -4.89
C LEU A 23 9.12 6.24 -4.77
N SER A 24 8.71 7.02 -5.76
CA SER A 24 8.75 8.48 -5.64
C SER A 24 7.63 8.96 -4.71
N VAL A 25 7.85 10.08 -4.00
CA VAL A 25 6.81 10.73 -3.19
C VAL A 25 5.56 11.05 -4.02
N ARG A 26 5.75 11.40 -5.30
CA ARG A 26 4.66 11.65 -6.25
C ARG A 26 3.82 10.40 -6.46
N THR A 27 4.47 9.28 -6.80
CA THR A 27 3.80 7.98 -7.00
C THR A 27 3.01 7.56 -5.77
N VAL A 28 3.61 7.62 -4.58
CA VAL A 28 2.91 7.27 -3.34
C VAL A 28 1.69 8.17 -3.12
N THR A 29 1.80 9.46 -3.43
CA THR A 29 0.66 10.40 -3.31
C THR A 29 -0.44 10.08 -4.31
N GLU A 30 -0.08 9.78 -5.57
CA GLU A 30 -1.04 9.38 -6.62
C GLU A 30 -1.75 8.08 -6.23
N ASP A 31 -1.02 7.07 -5.75
CA ASP A 31 -1.57 5.80 -5.27
C ASP A 31 -2.51 5.98 -4.06
N MET A 32 -2.25 6.97 -3.20
CA MET A 32 -3.17 7.32 -2.11
C MET A 32 -4.46 7.97 -2.63
N GLU A 33 -4.39 8.81 -3.66
CA GLU A 33 -5.57 9.45 -4.25
C GLU A 33 -6.41 8.45 -5.08
N THR A 34 -5.78 7.48 -5.74
CA THR A 34 -6.47 6.41 -6.47
C THR A 34 -7.01 5.31 -5.55
N GLY A 35 -6.68 5.34 -4.26
CA GLY A 35 -7.15 4.37 -3.26
C GLY A 35 -6.32 3.08 -3.18
N LEU A 36 -5.20 3.00 -3.90
CA LEU A 36 -4.28 1.86 -3.87
C LEU A 36 -3.48 1.80 -2.56
N ILE A 37 -3.15 2.96 -1.96
CA ILE A 37 -2.47 3.05 -0.67
C ILE A 37 -3.44 3.60 0.39
N PRO A 38 -3.81 2.79 1.40
CA PRO A 38 -4.66 3.26 2.49
C PRO A 38 -3.89 4.26 3.36
N PHE A 39 -4.58 5.33 3.78
CA PHE A 39 -3.98 6.38 4.58
C PHE A 39 -4.90 6.89 5.70
N TYR A 40 -4.28 7.47 6.71
CA TYR A 40 -4.95 8.23 7.76
C TYR A 40 -4.74 9.73 7.54
N GLN A 41 -5.82 10.50 7.68
CA GLN A 41 -5.79 11.96 7.66
C GLN A 41 -6.75 12.50 8.74
N ARG A 42 -6.21 13.19 9.75
CA ARG A 42 -6.99 13.62 10.92
C ARG A 42 -8.02 14.70 10.57
N MET A 43 -7.66 15.64 9.70
CA MET A 43 -8.50 16.76 9.28
C MET A 43 -8.28 17.09 7.80
N ARG A 44 -9.25 17.76 7.17
CA ARG A 44 -9.09 18.26 5.80
C ARG A 44 -7.83 19.13 5.69
N LYS A 45 -6.99 18.89 4.67
CA LYS A 45 -5.68 19.55 4.43
C LYS A 45 -4.60 19.27 5.49
N SER A 46 -4.82 18.36 6.44
CA SER A 46 -3.76 17.92 7.36
C SER A 46 -2.81 16.92 6.69
N LYS A 47 -1.66 16.64 7.33
CA LYS A 47 -0.71 15.63 6.87
C LYS A 47 -1.41 14.27 6.74
N ARG A 48 -1.13 13.58 5.64
CA ARG A 48 -1.55 12.20 5.43
C ARG A 48 -0.43 11.26 5.86
N LEU A 49 -0.81 10.14 6.44
CA LEU A 49 0.09 9.09 6.87
C LEU A 49 -0.33 7.76 6.24
N VAL A 50 0.60 7.02 5.67
CA VAL A 50 0.36 5.69 5.12
C VAL A 50 0.00 4.73 6.26
N ASN A 51 -1.09 3.97 6.09
CA ASN A 51 -1.57 3.01 7.08
C ASN A 51 -0.95 1.64 6.84
N MET A 52 0.10 1.32 7.59
CA MET A 52 0.86 0.08 7.43
C MET A 52 0.07 -1.15 7.87
N VAL A 53 -0.83 -1.01 8.85
CA VAL A 53 -1.66 -2.12 9.33
C VAL A 53 -2.66 -2.54 8.26
N ALA A 54 -3.30 -1.59 7.59
CA ALA A 54 -4.20 -1.88 6.49
C ALA A 54 -3.48 -2.56 5.32
N LEU A 55 -2.31 -2.07 4.94
CA LEU A 55 -1.48 -2.70 3.90
C LEU A 55 -1.09 -4.14 4.27
N ALA A 56 -0.65 -4.38 5.51
CA ALA A 56 -0.31 -5.71 5.99
C ALA A 56 -1.53 -6.65 5.96
N GLN A 57 -2.71 -6.17 6.36
CA GLN A 57 -3.95 -6.94 6.29
C GLN A 57 -4.33 -7.29 4.85
N MET A 58 -4.22 -6.33 3.91
CA MET A 58 -4.48 -6.57 2.49
C MET A 58 -3.54 -7.64 1.94
N ALA A 59 -2.25 -7.58 2.27
CA ALA A 59 -1.27 -8.57 1.85
C ALA A 59 -1.56 -9.96 2.44
N ALA A 60 -1.93 -10.03 3.72
CA ALA A 60 -2.30 -11.29 4.37
C ALA A 60 -3.54 -11.91 3.71
N THR A 61 -4.58 -11.11 3.45
CA THR A 61 -5.80 -11.58 2.76
C THR A 61 -5.50 -12.03 1.33
N ALA A 62 -4.66 -11.31 0.59
CA ALA A 62 -4.25 -11.71 -0.75
C ALA A 62 -3.49 -13.05 -0.76
N ALA A 63 -2.65 -13.30 0.26
CA ALA A 63 -1.92 -14.55 0.41
C ALA A 63 -2.81 -15.77 0.73
N GLU A 64 -4.04 -15.56 1.20
CA GLU A 64 -5.03 -16.63 1.43
C GLU A 64 -5.78 -17.03 0.16
N SER A 65 -5.68 -16.25 -0.93
CA SER A 65 -6.34 -16.56 -2.19
C SER A 65 -5.65 -17.72 -2.92
N PRO A 66 -6.38 -18.78 -3.31
CA PRO A 66 -5.80 -19.92 -4.04
C PRO A 66 -5.52 -19.61 -5.52
N GLU A 67 -6.07 -18.52 -6.05
CA GLU A 67 -5.83 -18.09 -7.43
C GLU A 67 -4.43 -17.48 -7.59
N PRO A 68 -3.73 -17.70 -8.72
CA PRO A 68 -2.46 -17.07 -9.02
C PRO A 68 -2.54 -15.54 -8.87
N TRP A 69 -1.65 -14.98 -8.05
CA TRP A 69 -1.60 -13.56 -7.70
C TRP A 69 -1.32 -12.62 -8.88
N ASN A 70 -0.90 -13.15 -10.03
CA ASN A 70 -0.75 -12.40 -11.26
C ASN A 70 -1.13 -13.24 -12.49
N HIS A 71 -1.67 -12.57 -13.50
CA HIS A 71 -1.75 -13.07 -14.87
C HIS A 71 -0.73 -12.29 -15.70
N PRO A 72 0.54 -12.74 -15.80
CA PRO A 72 1.61 -11.98 -16.46
C PRO A 72 1.34 -11.71 -17.95
N GLN A 73 0.30 -12.33 -18.52
CA GLN A 73 -0.14 -12.17 -19.90
C GLN A 73 -1.12 -10.99 -20.10
N GLN A 74 -1.62 -10.35 -19.03
CA GLN A 74 -2.54 -9.21 -19.06
C GLN A 74 -1.86 -7.89 -18.68
N ILE A 75 -0.59 -7.69 -19.08
CA ILE A 75 -0.06 -6.32 -19.10
C ILE A 75 -0.80 -5.62 -20.24
N GLY A 76 -1.75 -4.75 -19.90
CA GLY A 76 -2.62 -4.08 -20.86
C GLY A 76 -1.82 -3.53 -22.02
N GLU A 77 -2.20 -3.94 -23.25
CA GLU A 77 -1.64 -3.35 -24.46
C GLU A 77 -1.91 -1.85 -24.39
N ILE A 78 -0.83 -1.08 -24.43
CA ILE A 78 -0.89 0.37 -24.56
C ILE A 78 -1.47 0.61 -25.96
N SER A 79 -2.77 0.91 -26.04
CA SER A 79 -3.43 1.38 -27.26
C SER A 79 -3.20 2.88 -27.44
#